data_AF-A0A1E4UZA2-F1
#
_entry.id   AF-A0A1E4UZA2-F1
#
_cell.length_a   1.000
_cell.length_b   1.000
_cell.length_c   1.000
_cell.angle_alpha   90.00
_cell.angle_beta   90.00
_cell.angle_gamma   90.00
#
_symmetry.space_group_name_H-M   'P 1'
#
loop_
_entity.id
_entity.type
_entity.pdbx_description
1 polymer ?
#
loop_
_entity_poly.entity_id
_entity_poly.type
_entity_poly.pdbx_seq_one_letter_code
_entity_poly.pdbx_strand_id
1 'polypeptide(L)'
;MIGVVRRAVAFIARRTGRGRSLYKRLCSPSAFEWAEYLARWGGLHSVGQSVRISLGCNITDPTLVRIGSNVTLADCTLLGHDGVIRILNARFDKKLDSVGPIDIRDNCFIGYGAIVMPRVNIGPDSIVSAGAVVTKDVPPGVVVGGNPAKVICTTEELVARMEARAETYPWIELIRQREGAYDPRIEPMLKVMRSTFFFGEKT
;
A
#
# COMPACT_ATOMS: atom_id res chain seq x y z
N MET A 1 6.98 -31.98 7.22
CA MET A 1 5.89 -32.15 6.23
C MET A 1 5.28 -30.82 5.77
N ILE A 2 4.90 -29.91 6.69
CA ILE A 2 4.27 -28.60 6.38
C ILE A 2 5.09 -27.71 5.41
N GLY A 3 6.42 -27.67 5.56
CA GLY A 3 7.28 -26.85 4.68
C GLY A 3 7.32 -27.31 3.22
N VAL A 4 7.17 -28.61 2.95
CA VAL A 4 7.11 -29.14 1.58
C VAL A 4 5.80 -28.73 0.91
N VAL A 5 4.68 -28.81 1.64
CA VAL A 5 3.37 -28.38 1.16
C VAL A 5 3.35 -26.87 0.87
N ARG A 6 3.86 -26.02 1.78
CA ARG A 6 3.97 -24.57 1.52
C ARG A 6 4.79 -24.26 0.27
N ARG A 7 5.91 -24.96 0.07
CA ARG A 7 6.76 -24.80 -1.12
C ARG A 7 6.05 -25.22 -2.40
N ALA A 8 5.35 -26.35 -2.41
CA ALA A 8 4.58 -26.80 -3.55
C ALA A 8 3.45 -25.83 -3.90
N VAL A 9 2.68 -25.36 -2.90
CA VAL A 9 1.61 -24.36 -3.08
C VAL A 9 2.17 -23.06 -3.65
N ALA A 10 3.26 -22.53 -3.08
CA ALA A 10 3.90 -21.32 -3.58
C ALA A 10 4.41 -21.48 -5.01
N PHE A 11 5.04 -22.62 -5.33
CA PHE A 11 5.54 -22.91 -6.67
C PHE A 11 4.41 -22.95 -7.71
N ILE A 12 3.35 -23.70 -7.44
CA ILE A 12 2.19 -23.82 -8.34
C ILE A 12 1.55 -22.44 -8.53
N ALA A 13 1.32 -21.69 -7.45
CA ALA A 13 0.69 -20.39 -7.50
C ALA A 13 1.52 -19.39 -8.32
N ARG A 14 2.83 -19.27 -8.05
CA ARG A 14 3.71 -18.33 -8.77
C ARG A 14 3.87 -18.67 -10.24
N ARG A 15 3.83 -19.97 -10.60
CA ARG A 15 4.03 -20.43 -11.98
C ARG A 15 2.75 -20.37 -12.82
N THR A 16 1.58 -20.56 -12.22
CA THR A 16 0.33 -20.74 -12.97
C THR A 16 -0.75 -19.72 -12.67
N GLY A 17 -0.55 -18.87 -11.65
CA GLY A 17 -1.60 -17.99 -11.12
C GLY A 17 -2.71 -18.71 -10.35
N ARG A 18 -2.77 -20.05 -10.34
CA ARG A 18 -3.85 -20.82 -9.69
C ARG A 18 -3.66 -20.92 -8.17
N GLY A 19 -4.75 -21.10 -7.44
CA GLY A 19 -4.70 -21.30 -5.99
C GLY A 19 -4.35 -20.05 -5.17
N ARG A 20 -4.67 -18.85 -5.70
CA ARG A 20 -4.44 -17.54 -5.06
C ARG A 20 -4.76 -17.52 -3.56
N SER A 21 -5.95 -17.97 -3.18
CA SER A 21 -6.41 -17.98 -1.79
C SER A 21 -5.59 -18.91 -0.91
N LEU A 22 -5.19 -20.07 -1.44
CA LEU A 22 -4.36 -21.04 -0.72
C LEU A 22 -2.94 -20.52 -0.55
N TYR A 23 -2.38 -19.88 -1.59
CA TYR A 23 -1.08 -19.21 -1.54
C TYR A 23 -1.06 -18.14 -0.45
N LYS A 24 -2.05 -17.25 -0.45
CA LYS A 24 -2.20 -16.21 0.59
C LYS A 24 -2.28 -16.82 1.99
N ARG A 25 -3.15 -17.82 2.19
CA ARG A 25 -3.45 -18.40 3.51
C ARG A 25 -2.32 -19.27 4.06
N LEU A 26 -1.74 -20.15 3.24
CA LEU A 26 -0.75 -21.11 3.68
C LEU A 26 0.67 -20.57 3.57
N CYS A 27 0.97 -19.74 2.58
CA CYS A 27 2.34 -19.29 2.33
C CYS A 27 2.63 -17.93 2.96
N SER A 28 1.61 -17.10 3.24
CA SER A 28 1.76 -15.75 3.83
C SER A 28 2.90 -14.96 3.16
N PRO A 29 2.81 -14.73 1.84
CA PRO A 29 3.91 -14.11 1.10
C PRO A 29 4.20 -12.70 1.60
N SER A 30 5.44 -12.26 1.41
CA SER A 30 5.79 -10.86 1.69
C SER A 30 5.02 -9.91 0.79
N ALA A 31 4.91 -8.64 1.16
CA ALA A 31 4.23 -7.64 0.34
C ALA A 31 4.86 -7.48 -1.06
N PHE A 32 6.17 -7.73 -1.18
CA PHE A 32 6.86 -7.74 -2.48
C PHE A 32 6.48 -8.96 -3.31
N GLU A 33 6.54 -10.16 -2.73
CA GLU A 33 6.18 -11.40 -3.41
C GLU A 33 4.71 -11.41 -3.85
N TRP A 34 3.83 -10.78 -3.04
CA TRP A 34 2.43 -10.61 -3.40
C TRP A 34 2.23 -9.61 -4.53
N ALA A 35 2.95 -8.49 -4.53
CA ALA A 35 2.92 -7.53 -5.62
C ALA A 35 3.39 -8.16 -6.94
N GLU A 36 4.49 -8.92 -6.93
CA GLU A 36 4.98 -9.66 -8.09
C GLU A 36 3.95 -10.67 -8.62
N TYR A 37 3.30 -11.40 -7.71
CA TYR A 37 2.24 -12.33 -8.07
C TYR A 37 1.06 -11.60 -8.72
N LEU A 38 0.62 -10.46 -8.18
CA LEU A 38 -0.48 -9.66 -8.74
C LEU A 38 -0.10 -8.98 -10.07
N ALA A 39 1.15 -8.55 -10.23
CA ALA A 39 1.65 -8.00 -11.49
C ALA A 39 1.54 -9.02 -12.64
N ARG A 40 1.81 -10.30 -12.35
CA ARG A 40 1.77 -11.37 -13.35
C ARG A 40 0.39 -11.98 -13.55
N TRP A 41 -0.36 -12.16 -12.46
CA TRP A 41 -1.57 -12.99 -12.44
C TRP A 41 -2.81 -12.27 -11.88
N GLY A 42 -2.65 -11.06 -11.34
CA GLY A 42 -3.71 -10.30 -10.69
C GLY A 42 -4.60 -9.50 -11.63
N GLY A 43 -4.28 -9.46 -12.93
CA GLY A 43 -5.03 -8.71 -13.94
C GLY A 43 -4.89 -7.20 -13.82
N LEU A 44 -3.88 -6.71 -13.09
CA LEU A 44 -3.53 -5.29 -13.06
C LEU A 44 -3.13 -4.80 -14.45
N HIS A 45 -3.49 -3.57 -14.82
CA HIS A 45 -3.12 -3.02 -16.13
C HIS A 45 -1.60 -2.96 -16.29
N SER A 46 -0.91 -2.45 -15.28
CA SER A 46 0.55 -2.42 -15.22
C SER A 46 1.03 -2.24 -13.79
N VAL A 47 2.20 -2.81 -13.47
CA VAL A 47 2.86 -2.67 -12.18
C VAL A 47 4.34 -2.43 -12.42
N GLY A 48 4.90 -1.38 -11.80
CA GLY A 48 6.32 -1.06 -11.85
C GLY A 48 7.20 -1.97 -10.99
N GLN A 49 8.43 -1.53 -10.75
CA GLN A 49 9.41 -2.28 -9.94
C GLN A 49 9.33 -1.91 -8.46
N SER A 50 9.81 -2.80 -7.58
CA SER A 50 9.90 -2.53 -6.14
C SER A 50 8.57 -2.15 -5.47
N VAL A 51 7.45 -2.68 -5.97
CA VAL A 51 6.12 -2.43 -5.43
C VAL A 51 5.85 -3.35 -4.24
N ARG A 52 5.21 -2.80 -3.20
CA ARG A 52 4.73 -3.55 -2.03
C ARG A 52 3.22 -3.45 -2.00
N ILE A 53 2.54 -4.59 -2.02
CA ILE A 53 1.08 -4.65 -1.84
C ILE A 53 0.83 -5.50 -0.61
N SER A 54 0.27 -4.90 0.44
CA SER A 54 -0.12 -5.67 1.62
C SER A 54 -1.26 -6.64 1.28
N LEU A 55 -1.27 -7.77 1.97
CA LEU A 55 -2.23 -8.85 1.72
C LEU A 55 -3.69 -8.42 1.92
N GLY A 56 -3.97 -7.43 2.76
CA GLY A 56 -5.31 -6.92 3.03
C GLY A 56 -5.83 -5.91 2.01
N CYS A 57 -5.03 -5.52 1.01
CA CYS A 57 -5.50 -4.58 -0.02
C CYS A 57 -6.68 -5.16 -0.80
N ASN A 58 -7.67 -4.30 -1.06
CA ASN A 58 -8.82 -4.60 -1.90
C ASN A 58 -8.74 -3.83 -3.21
N ILE A 59 -8.82 -4.52 -4.35
CA ILE A 59 -8.77 -3.92 -5.68
C ILE A 59 -9.94 -4.50 -6.46
N THR A 60 -10.97 -3.69 -6.71
CA THR A 60 -12.24 -4.18 -7.28
C THR A 60 -12.13 -4.49 -8.77
N ASP A 61 -11.40 -3.65 -9.52
CA ASP A 61 -11.24 -3.75 -10.97
C ASP A 61 -9.76 -3.66 -11.36
N PRO A 62 -8.98 -4.73 -11.15
CA PRO A 62 -7.54 -4.69 -11.36
C PRO A 62 -7.14 -4.17 -12.76
N THR A 63 -7.91 -4.51 -13.79
CA THR A 63 -7.64 -4.11 -15.19
C THR A 63 -7.66 -2.60 -15.43
N LEU A 64 -8.23 -1.82 -14.49
CA LEU A 64 -8.29 -0.36 -14.54
C LEU A 64 -7.24 0.32 -13.64
N VAL A 65 -6.35 -0.46 -13.02
CA VAL A 65 -5.35 0.06 -12.08
C VAL A 65 -3.96 -0.04 -12.66
N ARG A 66 -3.27 1.12 -12.71
CA ARG A 66 -1.84 1.21 -12.97
C ARG A 66 -1.09 1.59 -11.69
N ILE A 67 0.04 0.93 -11.47
CA ILE A 67 0.92 1.21 -10.35
C ILE A 67 2.34 1.44 -10.89
N GLY A 68 2.94 2.57 -10.53
CA GLY A 68 4.32 2.92 -10.82
C GLY A 68 5.34 2.06 -10.07
N SER A 69 6.58 2.52 -10.03
CA SER A 69 7.68 1.90 -9.31
C SER A 69 7.82 2.47 -7.91
N ASN A 70 8.37 1.67 -6.97
CA ASN A 70 8.58 2.05 -5.58
C ASN A 70 7.29 2.53 -4.88
N VAL A 71 6.17 1.86 -5.17
CA VAL A 71 4.87 2.16 -4.55
C VAL A 71 4.59 1.19 -3.42
N THR A 72 4.04 1.71 -2.31
CA THR A 72 3.47 0.86 -1.24
C THR A 72 1.97 1.06 -1.14
N LEU A 73 1.21 -0.04 -1.23
CA LEU A 73 -0.19 -0.12 -0.86
C LEU A 73 -0.30 -0.81 0.50
N ALA A 74 -0.57 -0.04 1.56
CA ALA A 74 -0.74 -0.55 2.90
C ALA A 74 -2.23 -0.79 3.15
N ASP A 75 -2.72 -2.03 2.99
CA ASP A 75 -4.10 -2.47 3.28
C ASP A 75 -5.19 -1.43 2.96
N CYS A 76 -5.10 -0.86 1.76
CA CYS A 76 -6.00 0.16 1.24
C CYS A 76 -7.03 -0.46 0.27
N THR A 77 -8.01 0.34 -0.14
CA THR A 77 -9.00 -0.03 -1.15
C THR A 77 -8.87 0.85 -2.38
N LEU A 78 -8.77 0.23 -3.56
CA LEU A 78 -8.80 0.88 -4.87
C LEU A 78 -10.12 0.49 -5.56
N LEU A 79 -11.00 1.47 -5.79
CA LEU A 79 -12.31 1.27 -6.42
C LEU A 79 -12.26 1.67 -7.90
N GLY A 80 -12.39 0.71 -8.81
CA GLY A 80 -12.44 0.97 -10.24
C GLY A 80 -13.85 1.21 -10.80
N HIS A 81 -14.89 1.01 -10.00
CA HIS A 81 -16.28 1.30 -10.34
C HIS A 81 -17.09 1.78 -9.13
N ASP A 82 -18.23 2.41 -9.38
CA ASP A 82 -19.19 2.83 -8.36
C ASP A 82 -20.48 2.02 -8.44
N GLY A 83 -20.76 1.22 -7.40
CA GLY A 83 -21.95 0.40 -7.29
C GLY A 83 -23.26 1.19 -7.12
N VAL A 84 -23.19 2.50 -6.85
CA VAL A 84 -24.38 3.37 -6.74
C VAL A 84 -25.23 3.33 -8.02
N ILE A 85 -24.61 3.07 -9.17
CA ILE A 85 -25.29 2.99 -10.48
C ILE A 85 -26.43 1.99 -10.48
N ARG A 86 -26.33 0.89 -9.72
CA ARG A 86 -27.39 -0.12 -9.65
C ARG A 86 -28.69 0.49 -9.08
N ILE A 87 -28.57 1.28 -8.02
CA ILE A 87 -29.71 1.93 -7.37
C ILE A 87 -30.23 3.07 -8.26
N LEU A 88 -29.35 3.89 -8.82
CA LEU A 88 -29.75 5.02 -9.66
C LEU A 88 -30.47 4.56 -10.93
N ASN A 89 -29.95 3.53 -11.61
CA ASN A 89 -30.59 2.96 -12.79
C ASN A 89 -31.99 2.44 -12.49
N ALA A 90 -32.15 1.69 -11.40
CA ALA A 90 -33.45 1.15 -10.99
C ALA A 90 -34.44 2.24 -10.56
N ARG A 91 -33.98 3.26 -9.81
CA ARG A 91 -34.86 4.30 -9.26
C ARG A 91 -35.30 5.32 -10.31
N PHE A 92 -34.40 5.68 -11.22
CA PHE A 92 -34.60 6.77 -12.17
C PHE A 92 -34.82 6.30 -13.62
N ASP A 93 -34.97 4.98 -13.83
CA ASP A 93 -35.09 4.35 -15.15
C ASP A 93 -34.00 4.82 -16.12
N LYS A 94 -32.75 4.63 -15.69
CA LYS A 94 -31.55 5.02 -16.46
C LYS A 94 -30.69 3.82 -16.80
N LYS A 95 -29.79 4.02 -17.76
CA LYS A 95 -28.71 3.10 -18.15
C LYS A 95 -27.37 3.81 -17.99
N LEU A 96 -27.01 4.07 -16.75
CA LEU A 96 -25.75 4.71 -16.37
C LEU A 96 -24.67 3.65 -16.16
N ASP A 97 -23.44 4.05 -16.47
CA ASP A 97 -22.23 3.32 -16.14
C ASP A 97 -21.28 4.26 -15.38
N SER A 98 -20.52 3.73 -14.42
CA SER A 98 -19.58 4.49 -13.60
C SER A 98 -18.37 3.63 -13.27
N VAL A 99 -17.47 3.56 -14.24
CA VAL A 99 -16.14 2.95 -14.11
C VAL A 99 -15.07 4.02 -14.28
N GLY A 100 -13.85 3.77 -13.81
CA GLY A 100 -12.77 4.72 -13.98
C GLY A 100 -11.40 4.17 -13.62
N PRO A 101 -10.35 4.58 -14.34
CA PRO A 101 -8.99 4.15 -14.01
C PRO A 101 -8.52 4.75 -12.69
N ILE A 102 -7.60 4.04 -12.03
CA ILE A 102 -6.78 4.59 -10.95
C ILE A 102 -5.33 4.48 -11.41
N ASP A 103 -4.63 5.62 -11.45
CA ASP A 103 -3.23 5.71 -11.88
C ASP A 103 -2.37 6.20 -10.72
N ILE A 104 -1.60 5.28 -10.12
CA ILE A 104 -0.69 5.60 -9.02
C ILE A 104 0.72 5.69 -9.59
N ARG A 105 1.33 6.87 -9.52
CA ARG A 105 2.67 7.11 -10.07
C ARG A 105 3.78 6.62 -9.12
N ASP A 106 5.02 6.87 -9.53
CA ASP A 106 6.20 6.38 -8.83
C ASP A 106 6.34 6.98 -7.43
N ASN A 107 7.01 6.26 -6.53
CA ASN A 107 7.33 6.71 -5.16
C ASN A 107 6.10 7.06 -4.29
N CYS A 108 4.92 6.55 -4.63
CA CYS A 108 3.72 6.81 -3.82
C CYS A 108 3.58 5.87 -2.62
N PHE A 109 2.99 6.38 -1.54
CA PHE A 109 2.55 5.59 -0.40
C PHE A 109 1.05 5.74 -0.17
N ILE A 110 0.30 4.64 -0.24
CA ILE A 110 -1.14 4.63 0.04
C ILE A 110 -1.38 3.99 1.41
N GLY A 111 -1.82 4.81 2.36
CA GLY A 111 -1.92 4.46 3.77
C GLY A 111 -3.01 3.45 4.11
N TYR A 112 -2.83 2.84 5.29
CA TYR A 112 -3.76 1.87 5.86
C TYR A 112 -5.21 2.35 5.86
N GLY A 113 -6.11 1.56 5.29
CA GLY A 113 -7.54 1.88 5.24
C GLY A 113 -7.91 3.08 4.36
N ALA A 114 -6.98 3.63 3.57
CA ALA A 114 -7.32 4.64 2.58
C ALA A 114 -8.21 4.03 1.47
N ILE A 115 -9.09 4.87 0.91
CA ILE A 115 -9.98 4.52 -0.19
C ILE A 115 -9.69 5.48 -1.34
N VAL A 116 -9.32 4.93 -2.50
CA VAL A 116 -9.12 5.68 -3.73
C VAL A 116 -10.31 5.44 -4.64
N MET A 117 -11.03 6.52 -4.99
CA MET A 117 -12.21 6.47 -5.84
C MET A 117 -11.84 6.27 -7.32
N PRO A 118 -12.79 5.84 -8.17
CA PRO A 118 -12.55 5.73 -9.61
C PRO A 118 -12.15 7.09 -10.20
N ARG A 119 -11.38 7.06 -11.31
CA ARG A 119 -10.94 8.25 -12.07
C ARG A 119 -9.99 9.17 -11.29
N VAL A 120 -9.12 8.59 -10.47
CA VAL A 120 -8.14 9.33 -9.67
C VAL A 120 -6.72 9.00 -10.13
N ASN A 121 -5.96 10.06 -10.43
CA ASN A 121 -4.52 10.01 -10.62
C ASN A 121 -3.81 10.47 -9.33
N ILE A 122 -2.84 9.70 -8.87
CA ILE A 122 -1.97 10.06 -7.76
C ILE A 122 -0.60 10.39 -8.32
N GLY A 123 -0.23 11.67 -8.27
CA GLY A 123 1.05 12.18 -8.76
C GLY A 123 2.25 11.54 -8.05
N PRO A 124 3.43 11.52 -8.70
CA PRO A 124 4.62 10.90 -8.14
C PRO A 124 5.04 11.57 -6.84
N ASP A 125 5.75 10.81 -6.01
CA ASP A 125 6.27 11.22 -4.70
C ASP A 125 5.16 11.59 -3.70
N SER A 126 3.89 11.35 -3.99
CA SER A 126 2.78 11.72 -3.11
C SER A 126 2.40 10.63 -2.11
N ILE A 127 1.90 11.07 -0.96
CA ILE A 127 1.50 10.21 0.16
C ILE A 127 0.01 10.40 0.45
N VAL A 128 -0.74 9.30 0.45
CA VAL A 128 -2.11 9.25 0.94
C VAL A 128 -2.10 8.75 2.38
N SER A 129 -2.53 9.59 3.31
CA SER A 129 -2.58 9.26 4.73
C SER A 129 -3.54 8.11 5.03
N ALA A 130 -3.31 7.42 6.16
CA ALA A 130 -4.21 6.37 6.63
C ALA A 130 -5.67 6.88 6.75
N GLY A 131 -6.63 6.05 6.34
CA GLY A 131 -8.06 6.35 6.40
C GLY A 131 -8.56 7.45 5.46
N ALA A 132 -7.74 7.98 4.56
CA ALA A 132 -8.15 9.04 3.63
C ALA A 132 -9.11 8.52 2.55
N VAL A 133 -10.07 9.35 2.12
CA VAL A 133 -10.96 9.06 0.98
C VAL A 133 -10.62 10.00 -0.16
N VAL A 134 -9.87 9.50 -1.14
CA VAL A 134 -9.34 10.27 -2.27
C VAL A 134 -10.39 10.29 -3.38
N THR A 135 -11.01 11.46 -3.56
CA THR A 135 -12.11 11.68 -4.52
C THR A 135 -11.70 12.49 -5.75
N LYS A 136 -10.47 13.00 -5.77
CA LYS A 136 -9.90 13.86 -6.83
C LYS A 136 -8.43 13.54 -7.00
N ASP A 137 -7.89 13.93 -8.15
CA ASP A 137 -6.46 13.80 -8.45
C ASP A 137 -5.59 14.45 -7.36
N VAL A 138 -4.48 13.78 -7.05
CA VAL A 138 -3.49 14.24 -6.09
C VAL A 138 -2.31 14.79 -6.89
N PRO A 139 -1.92 16.06 -6.70
CA PRO A 139 -0.72 16.62 -7.30
C PRO A 139 0.55 15.82 -6.94
N PRO A 140 1.67 15.98 -7.66
CA PRO A 140 2.96 15.43 -7.26
C PRO A 140 3.48 16.05 -5.96
N GLY A 141 4.27 15.30 -5.18
CA GLY A 141 5.02 15.81 -4.02
C GLY A 141 4.17 16.33 -2.86
N VAL A 142 2.97 15.79 -2.66
CA VAL A 142 2.08 16.22 -1.56
C VAL A 142 1.61 15.07 -0.70
N VAL A 143 1.29 15.40 0.55
CA VAL A 143 0.61 14.53 1.49
C VAL A 143 -0.85 14.93 1.53
N VAL A 144 -1.75 13.99 1.24
CA VAL A 144 -3.20 14.19 1.39
C VAL A 144 -3.77 13.35 2.52
N GLY A 145 -4.87 13.81 3.12
CA GLY A 145 -5.62 13.03 4.10
C GLY A 145 -7.00 13.60 4.42
N GLY A 146 -7.80 12.83 5.15
CA GLY A 146 -9.18 13.16 5.50
C GLY A 146 -10.22 12.57 4.53
N ASN A 147 -11.49 12.90 4.78
CA ASN A 147 -12.63 12.51 3.95
C ASN A 147 -13.56 13.73 3.72
N PRO A 148 -13.57 14.33 2.52
CA PRO A 148 -12.70 14.02 1.38
C PRO A 148 -11.24 14.38 1.66
N ALA A 149 -10.32 13.67 1.02
CA ALA A 149 -8.89 13.93 1.14
C ALA A 149 -8.54 15.34 0.64
N LYS A 150 -7.73 16.05 1.44
CA LYS A 150 -7.19 17.38 1.11
C LYS A 150 -5.69 17.37 1.32
N VAL A 151 -4.98 18.26 0.62
CA VAL A 151 -3.55 18.49 0.86
C VAL A 151 -3.36 18.97 2.30
N ILE A 152 -2.46 18.29 3.02
CA ILE A 152 -2.08 18.59 4.40
C ILE A 152 -0.77 19.37 4.42
N CYS A 153 0.19 18.93 3.61
CA CYS A 153 1.51 19.52 3.45
C CYS A 153 2.17 18.94 2.18
N THR A 154 3.33 19.46 1.83
CA THR A 154 4.25 18.85 0.86
C THR A 154 4.96 17.64 1.46
N THR A 155 5.51 16.77 0.61
CA THR A 155 6.35 15.66 1.08
C THR A 155 7.66 16.12 1.69
N GLU A 156 8.23 17.21 1.21
CA GLU A 156 9.44 17.83 1.74
C GLU A 156 9.21 18.33 3.18
N GLU A 157 8.08 18.99 3.44
CA GLU A 157 7.70 19.39 4.80
C GLU A 157 7.45 18.18 5.73
N LEU A 158 6.97 17.06 5.19
CA LEU A 158 6.84 15.83 5.97
C LEU A 158 8.22 15.25 6.30
N VAL A 159 9.14 15.20 5.34
CA VAL A 159 10.52 14.74 5.54
C VAL A 159 11.20 15.58 6.61
N ALA A 160 11.20 16.92 6.49
CA ALA A 160 11.82 17.79 7.47
C ALA A 160 11.27 17.60 8.89
N ARG A 161 9.94 17.42 9.04
CA ARG A 161 9.32 17.13 10.35
C ARG A 161 9.71 15.74 10.89
N MET A 162 9.86 14.75 10.02
CA MET A 162 10.27 13.40 10.40
C MET A 162 11.75 13.36 10.78
N GLU A 163 12.62 14.03 10.05
CA GLU A 163 14.05 14.18 10.36
C GLU A 163 14.24 14.87 11.71
N ALA A 164 13.64 16.04 11.89
CA ALA A 164 13.72 16.77 13.16
C ALA A 164 13.24 15.93 14.35
N ARG A 165 12.21 15.11 14.17
CA ARG A 165 11.75 14.16 15.19
C ARG A 165 12.74 13.01 15.40
N ALA A 166 13.30 12.48 14.32
CA ALA A 166 14.24 11.37 14.36
C ALA A 166 15.52 11.74 15.12
N GLU A 167 16.01 12.98 15.00
CA GLU A 167 17.16 13.49 15.76
C GLU A 167 16.93 13.47 17.29
N THR A 168 15.68 13.52 17.75
CA THR A 168 15.37 13.43 19.19
C THR A 168 15.50 12.01 19.76
N TYR A 169 15.64 11.00 18.90
CA TYR A 169 15.65 9.61 19.33
C TYR A 169 17.05 9.10 19.65
N PRO A 170 17.24 8.43 20.82
CA PRO A 170 18.56 7.97 21.24
C PRO A 170 19.14 6.84 20.37
N TRP A 171 18.35 6.26 19.47
CA TRP A 171 18.78 5.21 18.53
C TRP A 171 19.02 5.72 17.11
N ILE A 172 19.01 7.04 16.85
CA ILE A 172 19.13 7.54 15.47
C ILE A 172 20.46 7.12 14.81
N GLU A 173 21.56 7.11 15.56
CA GLU A 173 22.86 6.62 15.05
C GLU A 173 22.84 5.16 14.63
N LEU A 174 22.11 4.30 15.36
CA LEU A 174 21.95 2.90 14.99
C LEU A 174 21.14 2.75 13.69
N ILE A 175 20.14 3.61 13.48
CA ILE A 175 19.38 3.63 12.23
C ILE A 175 20.25 4.09 11.07
N ARG A 176 21.13 5.08 11.26
CA ARG A 176 22.07 5.55 10.23
C ARG A 176 23.08 4.48 9.82
N GLN A 177 23.41 3.56 10.71
CA GLN A 177 24.32 2.42 10.44
C GLN A 177 23.61 1.20 9.83
N ARG A 178 22.28 1.24 9.69
CA ARG A 178 21.48 0.09 9.25
C ARG A 178 21.66 -0.18 7.76
N GLU A 179 21.84 -1.44 7.41
CA GLU A 179 21.84 -1.87 6.01
C GLU A 179 20.41 -2.20 5.55
N GLY A 180 19.92 -1.43 4.56
CA GLY A 180 18.61 -1.64 3.96
C GLY A 180 17.42 -1.36 4.89
N ALA A 181 16.25 -1.86 4.51
CA ALA A 181 15.00 -1.59 5.22
C ALA A 181 14.79 -2.47 6.48
N TYR A 182 15.65 -3.46 6.74
CA TYR A 182 15.61 -4.35 7.91
C TYR A 182 16.99 -4.96 8.22
N ASP A 183 17.48 -4.80 9.45
CA ASP A 183 18.75 -5.40 9.90
C ASP A 183 18.55 -6.22 11.19
N PRO A 184 18.55 -7.57 11.09
CA PRO A 184 18.27 -8.44 12.23
C PRO A 184 19.28 -8.31 13.38
N ARG A 185 20.48 -7.77 13.15
CA ARG A 185 21.52 -7.62 14.18
C ARG A 185 21.17 -6.52 15.17
N ILE A 186 20.64 -5.40 14.70
CA ILE A 186 20.31 -4.24 15.53
C ILE A 186 18.83 -4.23 15.97
N GLU A 187 17.93 -4.92 15.26
CA GLU A 187 16.49 -4.92 15.58
C GLU A 187 16.16 -5.32 17.03
N PRO A 188 16.76 -6.36 17.64
CA PRO A 188 16.48 -6.68 19.04
C PRO A 188 16.79 -5.51 19.97
N MET A 189 17.94 -4.85 19.77
CA MET A 189 18.37 -3.69 20.54
C MET A 189 17.44 -2.48 20.30
N LEU A 190 17.11 -2.18 19.03
CA LEU A 190 16.18 -1.11 18.68
C LEU A 190 14.81 -1.29 19.36
N LYS A 191 14.30 -2.52 19.44
CA LYS A 191 13.03 -2.81 20.12
C LYS A 191 13.09 -2.44 21.60
N VAL A 192 14.14 -2.85 22.31
CA VAL A 192 14.34 -2.52 23.73
C VAL A 192 14.49 -1.00 23.90
N MET A 193 15.37 -0.35 23.15
CA MET A 193 15.59 1.10 23.26
C MET A 193 14.30 1.90 23.03
N ARG A 194 13.51 1.53 22.00
CA ARG A 194 12.22 2.17 21.71
C ARG A 194 11.22 1.97 22.83
N SER A 195 11.03 0.74 23.31
CA SER A 195 10.06 0.49 24.38
C SER A 195 10.44 1.23 25.65
N THR A 196 11.73 1.20 26.02
CA THR A 196 12.22 1.87 27.23
C THR A 196 12.09 3.38 27.15
N PHE A 197 12.40 3.99 26.00
CA PHE A 197 12.27 5.44 25.82
C PHE A 197 10.81 5.92 25.91
N PHE A 198 9.86 5.20 25.31
CA PHE A 198 8.46 5.65 25.29
C PHE A 198 7.65 5.26 26.52
N PHE A 199 8.00 4.15 27.20
CA PHE A 199 7.18 3.58 28.25
C PHE A 199 7.94 3.24 29.55
N GLY A 200 9.26 3.42 29.58
CA GLY A 200 10.11 2.99 30.70
C GLY A 200 10.45 1.49 30.66
N GLU A 201 11.08 1.01 31.73
CA GLU A 201 11.42 -0.41 31.85
C GLU A 201 10.16 -1.28 31.91
N LYS A 202 10.24 -2.44 31.27
CA LYS A 202 9.13 -3.39 31.25
C LYS A 202 9.01 -4.04 32.63
N THR A 203 7.92 -3.76 33.33
CA THR A 203 7.51 -4.46 34.57
C THR A 203 7.17 -5.93 34.31
#